data_AF-A0A381RQ82-F1
#
_entry.id   AF-A0A381RQ82-F1
#
_cell.length_a   1.000
_cell.length_b   1.000
_cell.length_c   1.000
_cell.angle_alpha   90.00
_cell.angle_beta   90.00
_cell.angle_gamma   90.00
#
_symmetry.space_group_name_H-M   'P 1'
#
loop_
_entity.id
_entity.type
_entity.pdbx_description
1 polymer ?
#
loop_
_entity_poly.entity_id
_entity_poly.type
_entity_poly.pdbx_seq_one_letter_code
_entity_poly.pdbx_strand_id
1 'polypeptide(L)'
;MLPDYPDRVIAEHRRRVETAALAGTLLLVVAGAWWLLGSMDSESDSLLRLGPVVLMFSAAILLPDLVEFGPRERLRIATAGNVSWPPLLAFTAIQHGRGAELLPLAIMLVVVLALWRSSQLILGATLESRHWRGLTSLAGLGIALPVLFSTTNPLAWGIVVVPSLATIVPDLLAKDDLHDERKAFRSRLKESEVRLLELRSRNPGMQQPASLLKSAREEGWDDPERGMLMLAEAEREAARILALSEDLGAIRDDAKEAIERAERVSDVPEGPRRFYDLAAREAEHGSLREAEQLLRTAKARANKIEEHWRAATDAITEAEAAIGSESGHMVESVRAILSAAKEAMDNEEPEEALAIVSSIAAHMDSIGGIHDEATKALDDAEHAMAAAEGDLPVKSAKRLAEAKQAMEAGNAALAKGLADSISREIRLISDAMKETQRALRQRKQIEGRFPEGEARSAWDERLDFAASLADGRKWVEAAESMSHLTSDLEAFESERNEAKDLLDFLQEDWLTLRKRLDSSGIGPGDSGRMKAEKAVADAEQALERAELQTCLEALGVADAAIESLRRRA
;
A
#
# COMPACT_ATOMS: atom_id res chain seq x y z
N MET A 1 -56.52 51.61 10.11
CA MET A 1 -55.40 52.56 10.21
C MET A 1 -54.69 52.54 8.86
N LEU A 2 -54.63 53.67 8.17
CA LEU A 2 -54.04 53.74 6.82
C LEU A 2 -52.53 53.44 6.90
N PRO A 3 -51.98 52.55 6.04
CA PRO A 3 -50.59 52.10 6.10
C PRO A 3 -49.55 53.21 5.86
N ASP A 4 -49.95 54.38 5.34
CA ASP A 4 -49.07 55.53 5.08
C ASP A 4 -49.10 56.62 6.16
N TYR A 5 -49.94 56.49 7.20
CA TYR A 5 -50.11 57.55 8.19
C TYR A 5 -48.81 57.95 8.93
N PRO A 6 -47.98 57.02 9.44
CA PRO A 6 -46.74 57.39 10.13
C PRO A 6 -45.72 58.05 9.19
N ASP A 7 -45.57 57.55 7.97
CA ASP A 7 -44.62 58.10 7.00
C ASP A 7 -45.01 59.49 6.50
N ARG A 8 -46.32 59.75 6.34
CA ARG A 8 -46.82 61.09 6.01
C ARG A 8 -46.58 62.09 7.15
N VAL A 9 -46.77 61.67 8.40
CA VAL A 9 -46.51 62.52 9.57
C VAL A 9 -45.00 62.81 9.72
N ILE A 10 -44.14 61.82 9.47
CA ILE A 10 -42.68 62.00 9.47
C ILE A 10 -42.25 62.93 8.34
N ALA A 11 -42.77 62.75 7.12
CA ALA A 11 -42.48 63.62 5.98
C ALA A 11 -42.98 65.06 6.20
N GLU A 12 -44.15 65.22 6.81
CA GLU A 12 -44.70 66.54 7.13
C GLU A 12 -43.88 67.25 8.23
N HIS A 13 -43.46 66.53 9.27
CA HIS A 13 -42.54 67.07 10.27
C HIS A 13 -41.18 67.42 9.67
N ARG A 14 -40.61 66.56 8.83
CA ARG A 14 -39.35 66.85 8.11
C ARG A 14 -39.48 68.11 7.27
N ARG A 15 -40.55 68.24 6.49
CA ARG A 15 -40.81 69.44 5.67
C ARG A 15 -40.95 70.70 6.51
N ARG A 16 -41.59 70.63 7.69
CA ARG A 16 -41.68 71.77 8.64
C ARG A 16 -40.32 72.14 9.21
N VAL A 17 -39.48 71.16 9.55
CA VAL A 17 -38.11 71.41 10.03
C VAL A 17 -37.23 71.97 8.93
N GLU A 18 -37.31 71.46 7.70
CA GLU A 18 -36.59 71.97 6.53
C GLU A 18 -37.00 73.41 6.21
N THR A 19 -38.30 73.73 6.24
CA THR A 19 -38.76 75.11 6.02
C THR A 19 -38.35 76.05 7.16
N ALA A 20 -38.38 75.60 8.41
CA ALA A 20 -37.88 76.37 9.54
C ALA A 20 -36.35 76.58 9.45
N ALA A 21 -35.60 75.58 8.99
CA ALA A 21 -34.17 75.67 8.78
C ALA A 21 -33.82 76.65 7.65
N LEU A 22 -34.50 76.57 6.50
CA LEU A 22 -34.33 77.51 5.40
C LEU A 22 -34.70 78.95 5.80
N ALA A 23 -35.76 79.13 6.58
CA ALA A 23 -36.10 80.44 7.13
C ALA A 23 -35.00 80.94 8.09
N GLY A 24 -34.46 80.06 8.94
CA GLY A 24 -33.36 80.36 9.86
C GLY A 24 -32.06 80.72 9.16
N THR A 25 -31.68 80.01 8.09
CA THR A 25 -30.48 80.34 7.30
C THR A 25 -30.63 81.68 6.61
N LEU A 26 -31.78 81.95 5.99
CA LEU A 26 -32.05 83.25 5.36
C LEU A 26 -32.02 84.38 6.39
N LEU A 27 -32.58 84.18 7.59
CA LEU A 27 -32.54 85.17 8.66
C LEU A 27 -31.10 85.45 9.11
N LEU A 28 -30.28 84.41 9.33
CA LEU A 28 -28.87 84.56 9.70
C LEU A 28 -28.08 85.31 8.61
N VAL A 29 -28.35 85.01 7.33
CA VAL A 29 -27.69 85.68 6.21
C VAL A 29 -28.09 87.15 6.12
N VAL A 30 -29.38 87.46 6.24
CA VAL A 30 -29.89 88.84 6.21
C VAL A 30 -29.38 89.65 7.42
N ALA A 31 -29.38 89.06 8.61
CA ALA A 31 -28.88 89.71 9.81
C ALA A 31 -27.36 89.93 9.75
N GLY A 32 -26.59 88.97 9.20
CA GLY A 32 -25.16 89.13 8.95
C GLY A 32 -24.86 90.24 7.93
N ALA A 33 -25.64 90.30 6.84
CA ALA A 33 -25.53 91.38 5.84
C ALA A 33 -25.89 92.75 6.42
N TRP A 34 -26.93 92.82 7.25
CA TRP A 34 -27.33 94.03 7.96
C TRP A 34 -26.25 94.52 8.92
N TRP A 35 -25.63 93.62 9.68
CA TRP A 35 -24.50 93.94 10.56
C TRP A 35 -23.28 94.43 9.79
N LEU A 36 -22.99 93.82 8.64
CA LEU A 36 -21.86 94.22 7.79
C LEU A 36 -22.06 95.62 7.21
N LEU A 37 -23.29 95.97 6.81
CA LEU A 37 -23.67 97.31 6.35
C LEU A 37 -23.61 98.35 7.50
N GLY A 38 -24.17 98.03 8.67
CA GLY A 38 -24.21 98.94 9.82
C GLY A 38 -22.85 99.21 10.47
N SER A 39 -21.87 98.33 10.25
CA SER A 39 -20.51 98.48 10.76
C SER A 39 -19.56 99.21 9.80
N MET A 40 -20.02 99.61 8.61
CA MET A 40 -19.19 100.26 7.58
C MET A 40 -18.57 101.58 8.01
N ASP A 41 -19.27 102.35 8.84
CA ASP A 41 -18.82 103.67 9.32
C ASP A 41 -18.14 103.64 10.70
N SER A 42 -17.88 102.46 11.27
CA SER A 42 -17.25 102.33 12.59
C SER A 42 -15.73 102.22 12.53
N GLU A 43 -15.00 102.99 13.35
CA GLU A 43 -13.52 102.92 13.52
C GLU A 43 -13.04 101.69 14.34
N SER A 44 -13.90 100.68 14.50
CA SER A 44 -13.58 99.49 15.32
C SER A 44 -12.58 98.56 14.63
N ASP A 45 -11.83 97.84 15.46
CA ASP A 45 -10.81 96.89 15.00
C ASP A 45 -11.42 95.82 14.08
N SER A 46 -10.71 95.47 12.99
CA SER A 46 -11.25 94.66 11.88
C SER A 46 -11.83 93.30 12.32
N LEU A 47 -11.28 92.71 13.38
CA LEU A 47 -11.70 91.45 13.96
C LEU A 47 -13.06 91.55 14.70
N LEU A 48 -13.31 92.66 15.39
CA LEU A 48 -14.58 92.92 16.09
C LEU A 48 -15.72 93.22 15.10
N ARG A 49 -15.38 93.77 13.94
CA ARG A 49 -16.33 94.08 12.87
C ARG A 49 -16.74 92.85 12.06
N LEU A 50 -15.77 92.06 11.62
CA LEU A 50 -16.02 90.92 10.72
C LEU A 50 -16.29 89.60 11.47
N GLY A 51 -15.86 89.47 12.72
CA GLY A 51 -16.02 88.25 13.52
C GLY A 51 -17.47 87.77 13.66
N PRO A 52 -18.43 88.63 14.08
CA PRO A 52 -19.84 88.25 14.17
C PRO A 52 -20.44 87.82 12.83
N VAL A 53 -20.04 88.49 11.73
CA VAL A 53 -20.54 88.18 10.38
C VAL A 53 -20.07 86.79 9.93
N VAL A 54 -18.77 86.50 10.12
CA VAL A 54 -18.20 85.18 9.80
C VAL A 54 -18.88 84.09 10.64
N LEU A 55 -19.18 84.35 11.91
CA LEU A 55 -19.87 83.40 12.77
C LEU A 55 -21.33 83.16 12.33
N MET A 56 -22.08 84.20 11.97
CA MET A 56 -23.46 84.06 11.49
C MET A 56 -23.53 83.32 10.15
N PHE A 57 -22.62 83.59 9.23
CA PHE A 57 -22.55 82.85 7.95
C PHE A 57 -22.09 81.40 8.15
N SER A 58 -21.13 81.15 9.04
CA SER A 58 -20.71 79.77 9.37
C SER A 58 -21.85 78.98 10.00
N ALA A 59 -22.63 79.61 10.90
CA ALA A 59 -23.81 79.01 11.48
C ALA A 59 -24.91 78.74 10.43
N ALA A 60 -25.09 79.65 9.46
CA ALA A 60 -26.05 79.47 8.37
C ALA A 60 -25.70 78.29 7.45
N ILE A 61 -24.40 78.02 7.21
CA ILE A 61 -23.93 76.88 6.42
C ILE A 61 -24.16 75.55 7.17
N LEU A 62 -24.04 75.54 8.50
CA LEU A 62 -24.18 74.34 9.32
C LEU A 62 -25.62 74.03 9.73
N LEU A 63 -26.55 74.98 9.57
CA LEU A 63 -27.95 74.81 9.96
C LEU A 63 -28.69 73.73 9.14
N PRO A 64 -28.46 73.57 7.82
CA PRO A 64 -28.99 72.43 7.06
C PRO A 64 -28.49 71.07 7.56
N ASP A 65 -27.22 70.98 7.98
CA ASP A 65 -26.61 69.73 8.47
C ASP A 65 -27.33 69.22 9.75
N LEU A 66 -27.90 70.14 10.55
CA LEU A 66 -28.71 69.79 11.73
C LEU A 66 -30.05 69.13 11.37
N VAL A 67 -30.53 69.29 10.14
CA VAL A 67 -31.79 68.71 9.66
C VAL A 67 -31.60 67.28 9.17
N GLU A 68 -30.52 67.00 8.43
CA GLU A 68 -30.29 65.67 7.85
C GLU A 68 -29.45 64.73 8.75
N PHE A 69 -28.84 65.25 9.82
CA PHE A 69 -28.17 64.58 10.96
C PHE A 69 -27.68 63.12 10.77
N GLY A 70 -27.05 62.84 9.63
CA GLY A 70 -26.43 61.57 9.28
C GLY A 70 -24.99 61.45 9.77
N PRO A 71 -24.26 60.35 9.47
CA PRO A 71 -22.91 60.13 9.98
C PRO A 71 -21.89 61.21 9.58
N ARG A 72 -21.99 61.76 8.36
CA ARG A 72 -21.07 62.79 7.86
C ARG A 72 -21.41 64.16 8.40
N GLU A 73 -22.70 64.46 8.49
CA GLU A 73 -23.26 65.71 9.00
C GLU A 73 -22.98 65.84 10.50
N ARG A 74 -23.13 64.74 11.26
CA ARG A 74 -22.73 64.65 12.68
C ARG A 74 -21.26 64.98 12.90
N LEU A 75 -20.37 64.41 12.08
CA LEU A 75 -18.94 64.68 12.14
C LEU A 75 -18.65 66.16 11.88
N ARG A 76 -19.24 66.76 10.83
CA ARG A 76 -19.05 68.18 10.48
C ARG A 76 -19.55 69.15 11.56
N ILE A 77 -20.73 68.90 12.12
CA ILE A 77 -21.28 69.73 13.20
C ILE A 77 -20.41 69.62 14.44
N ALA A 78 -19.99 68.40 14.80
CA ALA A 78 -19.18 68.18 15.99
C ALA A 78 -17.76 68.76 15.86
N THR A 79 -17.16 68.71 14.66
CA THR A 79 -15.86 69.36 14.40
C THR A 79 -15.99 70.87 14.41
N ALA A 80 -16.98 71.44 13.74
CA ALA A 80 -17.22 72.88 13.73
C ALA A 80 -17.50 73.40 15.15
N GLY A 81 -18.31 72.68 15.92
CA GLY A 81 -18.55 72.97 17.34
C GLY A 81 -17.28 72.90 18.18
N ASN A 82 -16.45 71.87 17.97
CA ASN A 82 -15.18 71.70 18.69
C ASN A 82 -14.16 72.82 18.41
N VAL A 83 -14.09 73.27 17.15
CA VAL A 83 -13.18 74.34 16.73
C VAL A 83 -13.68 75.71 17.20
N SER A 84 -15.00 75.90 17.30
CA SER A 84 -15.60 77.21 17.57
C SER A 84 -15.72 77.55 19.06
N TRP A 85 -15.82 76.56 19.96
CA TRP A 85 -16.00 76.85 21.39
C TRP A 85 -14.79 77.55 22.05
N PRO A 86 -13.51 77.24 21.76
CA PRO A 86 -12.38 77.93 22.39
C PRO A 86 -12.27 79.42 22.00
N PRO A 87 -12.41 79.82 20.71
CA PRO A 87 -12.45 81.23 20.34
C PRO A 87 -13.64 81.99 20.93
N LEU A 88 -14.82 81.35 20.99
CA LEU A 88 -15.99 81.96 21.61
C LEU A 88 -15.80 82.17 23.11
N LEU A 89 -15.22 81.19 23.80
CA LEU A 89 -14.84 81.31 25.21
C LEU A 89 -13.85 82.46 25.42
N ALA A 90 -12.83 82.58 24.56
CA ALA A 90 -11.89 83.70 24.59
C ALA A 90 -12.57 85.06 24.42
N PHE A 91 -13.51 85.16 23.48
CA PHE A 91 -14.30 86.37 23.30
C PHE A 91 -15.12 86.71 24.55
N THR A 92 -15.81 85.72 25.16
CA THR A 92 -16.58 85.96 26.40
C THR A 92 -15.70 86.40 27.57
N ALA A 93 -14.52 85.80 27.75
CA ALA A 93 -13.60 86.12 28.82
C ALA A 93 -13.05 87.56 28.71
N ILE A 94 -12.76 88.02 27.48
CA ILE A 94 -12.29 89.39 27.23
C ILE A 94 -13.41 90.41 27.47
N GLN A 95 -14.62 90.13 26.98
CA GLN A 95 -15.75 91.06 27.14
C GLN A 95 -16.20 91.19 28.60
N HIS A 96 -16.09 90.11 29.39
CA HIS A 96 -16.28 90.17 30.84
C HIS A 96 -15.24 91.10 31.51
N GLY A 97 -13.97 91.02 31.10
CA GLY A 97 -12.90 91.90 31.59
C GLY A 97 -13.06 93.38 31.20
N ARG A 98 -13.85 93.68 30.16
CA ARG A 98 -14.17 95.04 29.70
C ARG A 98 -15.45 95.62 30.34
N GLY A 99 -16.10 94.89 31.24
CA GLY A 99 -17.30 95.35 31.95
C GLY A 99 -18.59 95.29 31.13
N ALA A 100 -18.69 94.38 30.17
CA ALA A 100 -19.92 94.19 29.38
C ALA A 100 -21.10 93.69 30.24
N GLU A 101 -22.33 93.91 29.76
CA GLU A 101 -23.54 93.46 30.44
C GLU A 101 -23.56 91.95 30.69
N LEU A 102 -24.08 91.55 31.86
CA LEU A 102 -24.05 90.15 32.31
C LEU A 102 -24.93 89.22 31.47
N LEU A 103 -26.07 89.72 30.96
CA LEU A 103 -27.04 88.90 30.23
C LEU A 103 -26.49 88.36 28.89
N PRO A 104 -25.88 89.17 28.00
CA PRO A 104 -25.21 88.67 26.80
C PRO A 104 -24.07 87.69 27.08
N LEU A 105 -23.28 87.95 28.12
CA LEU A 105 -22.18 87.07 28.52
C LEU A 105 -22.68 85.70 28.99
N ALA A 106 -23.77 85.67 29.77
CA ALA A 106 -24.39 84.43 30.22
C ALA A 106 -24.91 83.59 29.04
N ILE A 107 -25.56 84.22 28.06
CA ILE A 107 -26.05 83.55 26.84
C ILE A 107 -24.87 82.95 26.05
N MET A 108 -23.80 83.73 25.85
CA MET A 108 -22.63 83.24 25.13
C MET A 108 -21.93 82.09 25.85
N LEU A 109 -21.85 82.13 27.19
CA LEU A 109 -21.30 81.03 27.97
C LEU A 109 -22.15 79.75 27.81
N VAL A 110 -23.48 79.86 27.79
CA VAL A 110 -24.38 78.73 27.53
C VAL A 110 -24.13 78.14 26.13
N VAL A 111 -23.93 78.98 25.11
CA VAL A 111 -23.59 78.53 23.75
C VAL A 111 -22.25 77.79 23.74
N VAL A 112 -21.22 78.33 24.38
CA VAL A 112 -19.90 77.70 24.50
C VAL A 112 -20.02 76.32 25.17
N LEU A 113 -20.76 76.23 26.28
CA LEU A 113 -20.99 74.95 26.98
C LEU A 113 -21.78 73.95 26.14
N ALA A 114 -22.77 74.42 25.36
CA ALA A 114 -23.55 73.57 24.46
C ALA A 114 -22.69 73.01 23.32
N LEU A 115 -21.82 73.82 22.71
CA LEU A 115 -20.89 73.40 21.65
C LEU A 115 -19.83 72.43 22.17
N TRP A 116 -19.27 72.71 23.36
CA TRP A 116 -18.33 71.81 24.01
C TRP A 116 -18.99 70.47 24.32
N ARG A 117 -20.19 70.47 24.92
CA ARG A 117 -20.91 69.24 25.27
C ARG A 117 -21.33 68.43 24.05
N SER A 118 -21.80 69.07 22.98
CA SER A 118 -22.20 68.36 21.76
C SER A 118 -21.00 67.70 21.08
N SER A 119 -19.86 68.39 21.04
CA SER A 119 -18.60 67.83 20.55
C SER A 119 -18.14 66.62 21.38
N GLN A 120 -18.24 66.72 22.71
CA GLN A 120 -17.87 65.64 23.63
C GLN A 120 -18.71 64.38 23.41
N LEU A 121 -20.03 64.54 23.25
CA LEU A 121 -20.96 63.43 23.05
C LEU A 121 -20.79 62.76 21.68
N ILE A 122 -20.58 63.53 20.62
CA ILE A 122 -20.53 62.99 19.25
C ILE A 122 -19.15 62.39 18.93
N LEU A 123 -18.05 63.06 19.33
CA LEU A 123 -16.68 62.62 19.04
C LEU A 123 -16.06 61.76 20.16
N GLY A 124 -16.81 61.42 21.20
CA GLY A 124 -16.32 60.60 22.32
C GLY A 124 -16.41 59.09 22.10
N ALA A 125 -17.00 58.62 21.01
CA ALA A 125 -17.43 57.22 20.85
C ALA A 125 -16.29 56.23 20.53
N THR A 126 -15.29 56.60 19.72
CA THR A 126 -14.17 55.73 19.34
C THR A 126 -12.83 56.36 19.69
N LEU A 127 -11.76 55.56 19.68
CA LEU A 127 -10.40 56.10 19.89
C LEU A 127 -10.03 57.12 18.80
N GLU A 128 -10.30 56.79 17.53
CA GLU A 128 -10.04 57.68 16.39
C GLU A 128 -10.83 58.99 16.50
N SER A 129 -12.09 58.94 16.93
CA SER A 129 -12.91 60.14 17.10
C SER A 129 -12.40 61.02 18.25
N ARG A 130 -11.90 60.40 19.34
CA ARG A 130 -11.24 61.13 20.43
C ARG A 130 -9.95 61.79 19.95
N HIS A 131 -9.09 61.10 19.21
CA HIS A 131 -7.88 61.68 18.63
C HIS A 131 -8.20 62.85 17.69
N TRP A 132 -9.23 62.70 16.85
CA TRP A 132 -9.73 63.76 15.97
C TRP A 132 -10.29 64.96 16.75
N ARG A 133 -10.96 64.73 17.89
CA ARG A 133 -11.40 65.79 18.82
C ARG A 133 -10.21 66.51 19.45
N GLY A 134 -9.16 65.78 19.85
CA GLY A 134 -7.91 66.37 20.35
C GLY A 134 -7.24 67.29 19.31
N LEU A 135 -7.14 66.83 18.05
CA LEU A 135 -6.56 67.63 16.96
C LEU A 135 -7.39 68.86 16.61
N THR A 136 -8.72 68.73 16.54
CA THR A 136 -9.60 69.85 16.19
C THR A 136 -9.77 70.86 17.33
N SER A 137 -9.69 70.44 18.59
CA SER A 137 -9.66 71.36 19.74
C SER A 137 -8.33 72.11 19.84
N LEU A 138 -7.21 71.49 19.43
CA LEU A 138 -5.93 72.18 19.26
C LEU A 138 -6.02 73.27 18.17
N ALA A 139 -6.67 72.98 17.04
CA ALA A 139 -6.92 73.97 16.00
C ALA A 139 -7.81 75.13 16.50
N GLY A 140 -8.86 74.83 17.27
CA GLY A 140 -9.72 75.84 17.91
C GLY A 140 -8.97 76.72 18.90
N LEU A 141 -8.08 76.14 19.72
CA LEU A 141 -7.18 76.88 20.60
C LEU A 141 -6.23 77.78 19.81
N GLY A 142 -5.73 77.32 18.66
CA GLY A 142 -4.93 78.11 17.73
C GLY A 142 -5.65 79.37 17.23
N ILE A 143 -6.95 79.29 16.96
CA ILE A 143 -7.80 80.44 16.56
C ILE A 143 -8.11 81.33 17.78
N ALA A 144 -8.20 80.78 18.98
CA ALA A 144 -8.45 81.53 20.21
C ALA A 144 -7.25 82.37 20.68
N LEU A 145 -6.02 81.93 20.38
CA LEU A 145 -4.78 82.59 20.80
C LEU A 145 -4.66 84.05 20.32
N PRO A 146 -4.86 84.39 19.02
CA PRO A 146 -4.88 85.78 18.56
C PRO A 146 -5.88 86.66 19.31
N VAL A 147 -7.05 86.12 19.65
CA VAL A 147 -8.06 86.82 20.43
C VAL A 147 -7.56 87.10 21.85
N LEU A 148 -6.91 86.11 22.49
CA LEU A 148 -6.33 86.28 23.83
C LEU A 148 -5.15 87.25 23.88
N PHE A 149 -4.34 87.34 22.82
CA PHE A 149 -3.26 88.33 22.74
C PHE A 149 -3.75 89.78 22.75
N SER A 150 -5.05 90.03 22.50
CA SER A 150 -5.65 91.36 22.63
C SER A 150 -5.91 91.82 24.07
N THR A 151 -5.64 90.97 25.07
CA THR A 151 -5.79 91.30 26.50
C THR A 151 -4.54 90.94 27.30
N THR A 152 -4.22 91.76 28.30
CA THR A 152 -3.14 91.51 29.28
C THR A 152 -3.65 90.85 30.57
N ASN A 153 -4.95 90.57 30.68
CA ASN A 153 -5.55 90.00 31.89
C ASN A 153 -5.22 88.49 32.02
N PRO A 154 -4.46 88.06 33.04
CA PRO A 154 -4.08 86.66 33.22
C PRO A 154 -5.26 85.73 33.51
N LEU A 155 -6.36 86.25 34.07
CA LEU A 155 -7.56 85.45 34.33
C LEU A 155 -8.24 84.98 33.03
N ALA A 156 -8.24 85.81 31.98
CA ALA A 156 -8.79 85.44 30.69
C ALA A 156 -7.99 84.31 30.02
N TRP A 157 -6.66 84.35 30.16
CA TRP A 157 -5.77 83.27 29.72
C TRP A 157 -6.06 81.96 30.45
N GLY A 158 -6.21 82.00 31.78
CA GLY A 158 -6.55 80.83 32.58
C GLY A 158 -7.91 80.22 32.22
N ILE A 159 -8.93 81.06 32.04
CA ILE A 159 -10.29 80.63 31.70
C ILE A 159 -10.35 79.90 30.36
N VAL A 160 -9.48 80.21 29.40
CA VAL A 160 -9.51 79.59 28.07
C VAL A 160 -8.52 78.43 27.93
N VAL A 161 -7.26 78.64 28.31
CA VAL A 161 -6.20 77.66 28.07
C VAL A 161 -6.40 76.41 28.95
N VAL A 162 -6.83 76.57 30.20
CA VAL A 162 -7.01 75.42 31.12
C VAL A 162 -8.10 74.47 30.63
N PRO A 163 -9.33 74.91 30.29
CA PRO A 163 -10.35 74.01 29.74
C PRO A 163 -9.98 73.40 28.39
N SER A 164 -9.27 74.14 27.51
CA SER A 164 -8.82 73.59 26.23
C SER A 164 -7.76 72.51 26.39
N LEU A 165 -6.78 72.69 27.28
CA LEU A 165 -5.80 71.64 27.58
C LEU A 165 -6.43 70.44 28.26
N ALA A 166 -7.41 70.66 29.16
CA ALA A 166 -8.14 69.59 29.82
C ALA A 166 -8.90 68.68 28.84
N THR A 167 -9.24 69.17 27.64
CA THR A 167 -9.80 68.33 26.56
C THR A 167 -8.73 67.72 25.65
N ILE A 168 -7.70 68.49 25.27
CA ILE A 168 -6.69 68.06 24.28
C ILE A 168 -5.83 66.89 24.81
N VAL A 169 -5.34 67.03 26.06
CA VAL A 169 -4.36 66.10 26.63
C VAL A 169 -4.90 64.67 26.78
N PRO A 170 -6.07 64.42 27.42
CA PRO A 170 -6.58 63.06 27.58
C PRO A 170 -6.96 62.44 26.23
N ASP A 171 -7.40 63.25 25.27
CA ASP A 171 -7.82 62.78 23.96
C ASP A 171 -6.65 62.31 23.11
N LEU A 172 -5.54 63.06 23.08
CA LEU A 172 -4.35 62.69 22.31
C LEU A 172 -3.53 61.56 22.97
N LEU A 173 -3.61 61.43 24.29
CA LEU A 173 -2.91 60.38 25.04
C LEU A 173 -3.76 59.12 25.27
N ALA A 174 -5.01 59.10 24.80
CA ALA A 174 -5.85 57.93 24.86
C ALA A 174 -5.18 56.77 24.12
N LYS A 175 -5.06 55.64 24.80
CA LYS A 175 -4.50 54.39 24.26
C LYS A 175 -5.62 53.47 23.79
N ASP A 176 -5.25 52.55 22.91
CA ASP A 176 -6.09 51.41 22.54
C ASP A 176 -6.22 50.44 23.71
N ASP A 177 -7.35 49.73 23.76
CA ASP A 177 -7.70 48.81 24.84
C ASP A 177 -6.71 47.62 24.91
N LEU A 178 -6.13 47.21 23.77
CA LEU A 178 -5.15 46.13 23.63
C LEU A 178 -3.68 46.58 23.74
N HIS A 179 -3.41 47.81 24.17
CA HIS A 179 -2.06 48.37 24.17
C HIS A 179 -1.06 47.56 25.00
N ASP A 180 -1.47 47.14 26.21
CA ASP A 180 -0.59 46.40 27.11
C ASP A 180 -0.30 44.98 26.58
N GLU A 181 -1.29 44.35 25.92
CA GLU A 181 -1.13 43.04 25.28
C GLU A 181 -0.17 43.11 24.08
N ARG A 182 -0.30 44.12 23.21
CA ARG A 182 0.65 44.35 22.10
C ARG A 182 2.07 44.60 22.61
N LYS A 183 2.22 45.29 23.74
CA LYS A 183 3.51 45.53 24.37
C LYS A 183 4.13 44.23 24.89
N ALA A 184 3.33 43.38 25.55
CA ALA A 184 3.76 42.07 26.02
C ALA A 184 4.17 41.16 24.86
N PHE A 185 3.34 41.07 23.81
CA PHE A 185 3.61 40.34 22.58
C PHE A 185 4.94 40.79 21.94
N ARG A 186 5.14 42.10 21.76
CA ARG A 186 6.39 42.65 21.20
C ARG A 186 7.63 42.23 21.98
N SER A 187 7.55 42.23 23.31
CA SER A 187 8.67 41.82 24.17
C SER A 187 9.00 40.33 23.96
N ARG A 188 7.98 39.48 23.98
CA ARG A 188 8.14 38.03 23.85
C ARG A 188 8.57 37.60 22.44
N LEU A 189 8.05 38.28 21.41
CA LEU A 189 8.48 38.08 20.02
C LEU A 189 9.98 38.32 19.88
N LYS A 190 10.48 39.44 20.41
CA LYS A 190 11.90 39.78 20.35
C LYS A 190 12.78 38.75 21.08
N GLU A 191 12.37 38.31 22.25
CA GLU A 191 13.07 37.26 23.00
C GLU A 191 13.13 35.95 22.21
N SER A 192 12.00 35.55 21.60
CA SER A 192 11.90 34.34 20.79
C SER A 192 12.71 34.41 19.50
N GLU A 193 12.75 35.56 18.82
CA GLU A 193 13.59 35.80 17.64
C GLU A 193 15.07 35.65 17.96
N VAL A 194 15.53 36.26 19.06
CA VAL A 194 16.93 36.16 19.50
C VAL A 194 17.28 34.70 19.82
N ARG A 195 16.42 34.03 20.59
CA ARG A 195 16.62 32.63 20.96
C ARG A 195 16.67 31.72 19.74
N LEU A 196 15.75 31.90 18.78
CA LEU A 196 15.71 31.08 17.57
C LEU A 196 16.94 31.30 16.68
N LEU A 197 17.46 32.53 16.60
CA LEU A 197 18.71 32.81 15.89
C LEU A 197 19.90 32.08 16.51
N GLU A 198 20.00 32.06 17.85
CA GLU A 198 21.03 31.29 18.54
C GLU A 198 20.87 29.79 18.28
N LEU A 199 19.65 29.25 18.39
CA LEU A 199 19.38 27.83 18.15
C LEU A 199 19.71 27.40 16.71
N ARG A 200 19.35 28.22 15.72
CA ARG A 200 19.64 27.97 14.31
C ARG A 200 21.13 27.93 14.00
N SER A 201 21.95 28.66 14.76
CA SER A 201 23.40 28.64 14.59
C SER A 201 24.05 27.32 15.04
N ARG A 202 23.41 26.61 15.98
CA ARG A 202 23.93 25.38 16.59
C ARG A 202 23.24 24.11 16.11
N ASN A 203 21.98 24.21 15.67
CA ASN A 203 21.14 23.06 15.33
C ASN A 203 20.48 23.25 13.94
N PRO A 204 20.65 22.30 13.02
CA PRO A 204 19.92 22.26 11.77
C PRO A 204 18.42 21.96 12.00
N GLY A 205 17.57 22.16 11.00
CA GLY A 205 16.12 21.86 11.07
C GLY A 205 15.22 22.98 11.61
N MET A 206 15.76 24.13 12.00
CA MET A 206 15.00 25.25 12.59
C MET A 206 14.12 26.06 11.61
N GLN A 207 13.87 25.54 10.39
CA GLN A 207 13.11 26.26 9.35
C GLN A 207 11.62 26.40 9.70
N GLN A 208 11.00 25.33 10.21
CA GLN A 208 9.58 25.33 10.56
C GLN A 208 9.27 26.27 11.76
N PRO A 209 10.01 26.24 12.89
CA PRO A 209 9.86 27.24 13.94
C PRO A 209 10.06 28.68 13.43
N ALA A 210 11.00 28.89 12.51
CA ALA A 210 11.23 30.22 11.91
C ALA A 210 10.06 30.69 11.06
N SER A 211 9.42 29.79 10.32
CA SER A 211 8.21 30.09 9.56
C SER A 211 7.06 30.47 10.49
N LEU A 212 6.83 29.70 11.55
CA LEU A 212 5.78 29.99 12.54
C LEU A 212 6.03 31.33 13.24
N LEU A 213 7.28 31.63 13.61
CA LEU A 213 7.65 32.90 14.22
C LEU A 213 7.41 34.08 13.29
N LYS A 214 7.66 33.91 11.98
CA LYS A 214 7.36 34.92 10.97
C LYS A 214 5.85 35.15 10.84
N SER A 215 5.05 34.09 10.81
CA SER A 215 3.58 34.19 10.79
C SER A 215 3.05 34.86 12.06
N ALA A 216 3.57 34.50 13.24
CA ALA A 216 3.23 35.14 14.50
C ALA A 216 3.52 36.65 14.45
N ARG A 217 4.64 37.07 13.87
CA ARG A 217 4.98 38.49 13.67
C ARG A 217 4.02 39.20 12.72
N GLU A 218 3.52 38.55 11.68
CA GLU A 218 2.62 39.18 10.71
C GLU A 218 1.21 39.33 11.27
N GLU A 219 0.67 38.32 11.96
CA GLU A 219 -0.70 38.31 12.49
C GLU A 219 -0.82 38.92 13.90
N GLY A 220 0.23 38.83 14.71
CA GLY A 220 0.19 39.16 16.14
C GLY A 220 0.14 40.66 16.48
N TRP A 221 0.33 41.54 15.50
CA TRP A 221 0.14 42.99 15.71
C TRP A 221 -1.32 43.40 15.71
N ASP A 222 -2.14 42.71 14.92
CA ASP A 222 -3.58 42.96 14.83
C ASP A 222 -4.31 42.22 15.95
N ASP A 223 -3.93 40.96 16.21
CA ASP A 223 -4.46 40.10 17.27
C ASP A 223 -3.33 39.59 18.18
N PRO A 224 -3.06 40.27 19.31
CA PRO A 224 -1.98 39.90 20.23
C PRO A 224 -2.16 38.52 20.86
N GLU A 225 -3.40 38.11 21.16
CA GLU A 225 -3.68 36.83 21.79
C GLU A 225 -3.32 35.68 20.84
N ARG A 226 -3.77 35.78 19.58
CA ARG A 226 -3.41 34.81 18.54
C ARG A 226 -1.92 34.81 18.24
N GLY A 227 -1.28 35.98 18.18
CA GLY A 227 0.17 36.10 18.03
C GLY A 227 0.94 35.37 19.14
N MET A 228 0.48 35.47 20.38
CA MET A 228 1.07 34.78 21.53
C MET A 228 0.91 33.25 21.45
N LEU A 229 -0.22 32.75 20.95
CA LEU A 229 -0.42 31.32 20.72
C LEU A 229 0.54 30.78 19.66
N MET A 230 0.70 31.48 18.54
CA MET A 230 1.63 31.09 17.47
C MET A 230 3.09 31.14 17.93
N LEU A 231 3.46 32.13 18.74
CA LEU A 231 4.77 32.19 19.40
C LEU A 231 5.01 30.95 20.26
N ALA A 232 4.05 30.59 21.11
CA ALA A 232 4.16 29.40 21.95
C ALA A 232 4.26 28.10 21.13
N GLU A 233 3.59 28.03 19.99
CA GLU A 233 3.70 26.89 19.07
C GLU A 233 5.09 26.82 18.42
N ALA A 234 5.62 27.95 17.95
CA ALA A 234 6.97 28.03 17.42
C ALA A 234 8.02 27.63 18.47
N GLU A 235 7.88 28.11 19.71
CA GLU A 235 8.74 27.74 20.85
C GLU A 235 8.68 26.22 21.12
N ARG A 236 7.49 25.62 21.11
CA ARG A 236 7.30 24.17 21.31
C ARG A 236 7.93 23.35 20.19
N GLU A 237 7.77 23.77 18.94
CA GLU A 237 8.39 23.09 17.80
C GLU A 237 9.92 23.16 17.88
N ALA A 238 10.48 24.33 18.22
CA ALA A 238 11.92 24.46 18.41
C ALA A 238 12.42 23.54 19.55
N ALA A 239 11.68 23.44 20.65
CA ALA A 239 12.01 22.55 21.75
C ALA A 239 11.94 21.06 21.36
N ARG A 240 10.95 20.66 20.55
CA ARG A 240 10.87 19.29 20.01
C ARG A 240 12.10 18.94 19.16
N ILE A 241 12.48 19.82 18.25
CA ILE A 241 13.65 19.62 17.37
C ILE A 241 14.93 19.48 18.19
N LEU A 242 15.08 20.25 19.28
CA LEU A 242 16.22 20.10 20.19
C LEU A 242 16.26 18.75 20.88
N ALA A 243 15.11 18.29 21.41
CA ALA A 243 15.03 16.97 22.04
C ALA A 243 15.37 15.85 21.03
N LEU A 244 14.81 15.92 19.81
CA LEU A 244 15.13 14.99 18.72
C LEU A 244 16.62 15.00 18.37
N SER A 245 17.25 16.19 18.36
CA SER A 245 18.69 16.32 18.08
C SER A 245 19.56 15.74 19.19
N GLU A 246 19.14 15.83 20.46
CA GLU A 246 19.82 15.23 21.60
C GLU A 246 19.73 13.69 21.54
N ASP A 247 18.52 13.17 21.31
CA ASP A 247 18.28 11.73 21.12
C ASP A 247 19.09 11.17 19.94
N LEU A 248 19.15 11.91 18.83
CA LEU A 248 19.95 11.56 17.66
C LEU A 248 21.44 11.50 17.99
N GLY A 249 21.93 12.40 18.85
CA GLY A 249 23.32 12.38 19.34
C GLY A 249 23.65 11.09 20.08
N ALA A 250 22.77 10.65 20.99
CA ALA A 250 22.93 9.39 21.71
C ALA A 250 22.91 8.18 20.77
N ILE A 251 21.96 8.14 19.82
CA ILE A 251 21.88 7.05 18.81
C ILE A 251 23.13 7.02 17.93
N ARG A 252 23.67 8.20 17.59
CA ARG A 252 24.89 8.31 16.78
C ARG A 252 26.08 7.71 17.53
N ASP A 253 26.25 8.04 18.80
CA ASP A 253 27.37 7.53 19.60
C ASP A 253 27.26 6.01 19.79
N ASP A 254 26.06 5.50 20.05
CA ASP A 254 25.74 4.06 20.09
C ASP A 254 26.05 3.32 18.78
N ALA A 255 25.65 3.91 17.64
CA ALA A 255 25.89 3.33 16.33
C ALA A 255 27.38 3.32 15.99
N LYS A 256 28.10 4.39 16.34
CA LYS A 256 29.54 4.48 16.18
C LYS A 256 30.26 3.39 16.97
N GLU A 257 29.86 3.16 18.23
CA GLU A 257 30.46 2.10 19.04
C GLU A 257 30.23 0.71 18.44
N ALA A 258 29.02 0.45 17.91
CA ALA A 258 28.71 -0.81 17.22
C ALA A 258 29.57 -0.99 15.95
N ILE A 259 29.74 0.07 15.16
CA ILE A 259 30.59 0.05 13.96
C ILE A 259 32.05 -0.24 14.35
N GLU A 260 32.58 0.42 15.38
CA GLU A 260 33.94 0.17 15.86
C GLU A 260 34.14 -1.26 16.41
N ARG A 261 33.08 -1.92 16.90
CA ARG A 261 33.11 -3.35 17.26
C ARG A 261 33.12 -4.25 16.03
N ALA A 262 32.30 -3.93 15.02
CA ALA A 262 32.27 -4.67 13.75
C ALA A 262 33.59 -4.56 12.98
N GLU A 263 34.18 -3.37 12.89
CA GLU A 263 35.48 -3.10 12.25
C GLU A 263 36.62 -3.90 12.92
N ARG A 264 36.52 -4.20 14.23
CA ARG A 264 37.48 -5.08 14.94
C ARG A 264 37.38 -6.55 14.54
N VAL A 265 36.25 -6.98 13.99
CA VAL A 265 36.04 -8.37 13.55
C VAL A 265 36.63 -8.58 12.16
N SER A 266 36.50 -7.58 11.27
CA SER A 266 37.00 -7.59 9.90
C SER A 266 37.22 -6.15 9.41
N ASP A 267 38.31 -5.91 8.68
CA ASP A 267 38.61 -4.63 8.02
C ASP A 267 37.86 -4.43 6.68
N VAL A 268 37.05 -5.42 6.27
CA VAL A 268 36.37 -5.45 4.96
C VAL A 268 35.03 -4.71 4.91
N PRO A 269 34.12 -4.81 5.89
CA PRO A 269 32.78 -4.24 5.76
C PRO A 269 32.79 -2.70 5.90
N GLU A 270 32.44 -2.00 4.81
CA GLU A 270 32.33 -0.54 4.74
C GLU A 270 30.87 -0.06 4.85
N GLY A 271 29.88 -0.93 4.61
CA GLY A 271 28.46 -0.59 4.55
C GLY A 271 27.95 0.12 5.80
N PRO A 272 28.16 -0.39 7.04
CA PRO A 272 27.77 0.32 8.25
C PRO A 272 28.33 1.75 8.33
N ARG A 273 29.58 1.95 7.89
CA ARG A 273 30.22 3.27 7.87
C ARG A 273 29.58 4.20 6.85
N ARG A 274 29.28 3.69 5.66
CA ARG A 274 28.58 4.45 4.61
C ARG A 274 27.21 4.94 5.08
N PHE A 275 26.43 4.10 5.76
CA PHE A 275 25.13 4.51 6.32
C PHE A 275 25.29 5.56 7.43
N TYR A 276 26.30 5.41 8.28
CA TYR A 276 26.61 6.39 9.33
C TYR A 276 26.98 7.76 8.76
N ASP A 277 27.85 7.79 7.74
CA ASP A 277 28.28 9.05 7.10
C ASP A 277 27.13 9.71 6.32
N LEU A 278 26.27 8.91 5.68
CA LEU A 278 25.05 9.43 5.05
C LEU A 278 24.11 10.03 6.10
N ALA A 279 23.94 9.36 7.24
CA ALA A 279 23.13 9.88 8.34
C ALA A 279 23.64 11.22 8.87
N ALA A 280 24.96 11.38 8.96
CA ALA A 280 25.57 12.64 9.38
C ALA A 280 25.23 13.78 8.40
N ARG A 281 25.27 13.53 7.09
CA ARG A 281 24.89 14.52 6.06
C ARG A 281 23.41 14.90 6.14
N GLU A 282 22.53 13.90 6.29
CA GLU A 282 21.09 14.15 6.44
C GLU A 282 20.79 14.95 7.71
N ALA A 283 21.45 14.63 8.83
CA ALA A 283 21.34 15.41 10.05
C ALA A 283 21.75 16.87 9.84
N GLU A 284 22.85 17.14 9.12
CA GLU A 284 23.30 18.49 8.76
C GLU A 284 22.29 19.23 7.87
N HIS A 285 21.56 18.53 7.00
CA HIS A 285 20.49 19.09 6.18
C HIS A 285 19.19 19.34 6.96
N GLY A 286 19.06 18.79 8.16
CA GLY A 286 17.91 18.98 9.06
C GLY A 286 16.86 17.88 8.96
N SER A 287 17.11 16.80 8.20
CA SER A 287 16.25 15.60 8.10
C SER A 287 16.54 14.63 9.25
N LEU A 288 16.27 15.07 10.50
CA LEU A 288 16.61 14.32 11.72
C LEU A 288 16.04 12.90 11.77
N ARG A 289 14.85 12.68 11.22
CA ARG A 289 14.18 11.37 11.21
C ARG A 289 14.83 10.40 10.21
N GLU A 290 15.27 10.88 9.06
CA GLU A 290 15.98 10.07 8.07
C GLU A 290 17.37 9.71 8.59
N ALA A 291 18.05 10.68 9.21
CA ALA A 291 19.31 10.44 9.91
C ALA A 291 19.17 9.36 10.99
N GLU A 292 18.12 9.41 11.81
CA GLU A 292 17.85 8.39 12.83
C GLU A 292 17.70 6.98 12.22
N GLN A 293 16.91 6.85 11.15
CA GLN A 293 16.69 5.57 10.47
C GLN A 293 18.00 5.00 9.90
N LEU A 294 18.83 5.86 9.30
CA LEU A 294 20.13 5.48 8.78
C LEU A 294 21.09 5.02 9.90
N LEU A 295 21.14 5.73 11.02
CA LEU A 295 21.95 5.32 12.18
C LEU A 295 21.49 3.98 12.78
N ARG A 296 20.18 3.77 12.90
CA ARG A 296 19.63 2.48 13.36
C ARG A 296 19.98 1.34 12.40
N THR A 297 19.92 1.61 11.09
CA THR A 297 20.31 0.64 10.05
C THR A 297 21.80 0.31 10.11
N ALA A 298 22.65 1.34 10.28
CA ALA A 298 24.09 1.18 10.46
C ALA A 298 24.41 0.31 11.69
N LYS A 299 23.79 0.61 12.84
CA LYS A 299 23.93 -0.17 14.07
C LYS A 299 23.49 -1.62 13.90
N ALA A 300 22.33 -1.85 13.27
CA ALA A 300 21.81 -3.20 13.04
C ALA A 300 22.74 -4.03 12.15
N ARG A 301 23.24 -3.46 11.05
CA ARG A 301 24.22 -4.12 10.17
C ARG A 301 25.54 -4.41 10.89
N ALA A 302 26.06 -3.43 11.64
CA ALA A 302 27.28 -3.60 12.43
C ALA A 302 27.14 -4.74 13.45
N ASN A 303 26.02 -4.83 14.17
CA ASN A 303 25.78 -5.91 15.12
C ASN A 303 25.73 -7.29 14.41
N LYS A 304 25.07 -7.41 13.26
CA LYS A 304 25.04 -8.67 12.48
C LYS A 304 26.45 -9.10 12.05
N ILE A 305 27.28 -8.15 11.66
CA ILE A 305 28.70 -8.39 11.34
C ILE A 305 29.46 -8.85 12.59
N GLU A 306 29.31 -8.16 13.70
CA GLU A 306 29.95 -8.52 14.97
C GLU A 306 29.59 -9.96 15.40
N GLU A 307 28.32 -10.33 15.29
CA GLU A 307 27.79 -11.62 15.74
C GLU A 307 28.12 -12.79 14.80
N HIS A 308 28.00 -12.61 13.47
CA HIS A 308 27.99 -13.73 12.53
C HIS A 308 29.20 -13.80 11.60
N TRP A 309 30.00 -12.74 11.44
CA TRP A 309 31.02 -12.67 10.38
C TRP A 309 32.09 -13.78 10.48
N ARG A 310 32.62 -14.03 11.67
CA ARG A 310 33.61 -15.11 11.88
C ARG A 310 33.02 -16.49 11.63
N ALA A 311 31.85 -16.76 12.20
CA ALA A 311 31.17 -18.05 12.01
C ALA A 311 30.87 -18.31 10.53
N ALA A 312 30.40 -17.29 9.79
CA ALA A 312 30.15 -17.40 8.36
C ALA A 312 31.45 -17.66 7.57
N THR A 313 32.52 -16.93 7.89
CA THR A 313 33.83 -17.10 7.22
C THR A 313 34.38 -18.50 7.46
N ASP A 314 34.40 -18.96 8.71
CA ASP A 314 34.90 -20.28 9.08
C ASP A 314 34.08 -21.38 8.38
N ALA A 315 32.75 -21.27 8.39
CA ALA A 315 31.87 -22.21 7.71
C ALA A 315 32.09 -22.24 6.20
N ILE A 316 32.31 -21.09 5.55
CA ILE A 316 32.63 -21.02 4.11
C ILE A 316 33.94 -21.76 3.83
N THR A 317 34.97 -21.53 4.65
CA THR A 317 36.26 -22.21 4.46
C THR A 317 36.18 -23.72 4.69
N GLU A 318 35.37 -24.16 5.65
CA GLU A 318 35.13 -25.58 5.90
C GLU A 318 34.35 -26.22 4.73
N ALA A 319 33.32 -25.55 4.24
CA ALA A 319 32.57 -26.01 3.07
C ALA A 319 33.43 -26.06 1.79
N GLU A 320 34.31 -25.08 1.58
CA GLU A 320 35.31 -25.11 0.50
C GLU A 320 36.23 -26.32 0.59
N ALA A 321 36.77 -26.58 1.79
CA ALA A 321 37.65 -27.72 2.03
C ALA A 321 36.93 -29.05 1.83
N ALA A 322 35.65 -29.15 2.25
CA ALA A 322 34.82 -30.34 2.10
C ALA A 322 34.49 -30.65 0.63
N ILE A 323 34.19 -29.63 -0.19
CA ILE A 323 33.90 -29.81 -1.62
C ILE A 323 35.14 -30.28 -2.39
N GLY A 324 36.33 -29.83 -1.99
CA GLY A 324 37.60 -30.23 -2.61
C GLY A 324 37.67 -29.97 -4.12
N SER A 325 38.50 -30.75 -4.82
CA SER A 325 38.70 -30.65 -6.28
C SER A 325 37.85 -31.64 -7.09
N GLU A 326 36.90 -32.33 -6.46
CA GLU A 326 36.12 -33.35 -7.15
C GLU A 326 35.23 -32.74 -8.24
N SER A 327 35.08 -33.45 -9.35
CA SER A 327 34.36 -32.98 -10.54
C SER A 327 33.12 -33.84 -10.78
N GLY A 328 31.95 -33.21 -10.87
CA GLY A 328 30.70 -33.89 -11.18
C GLY A 328 29.51 -32.93 -11.16
N HIS A 329 28.44 -33.27 -11.88
CA HIS A 329 27.25 -32.41 -12.00
C HIS A 329 26.62 -32.06 -10.63
N MET A 330 26.61 -33.00 -9.69
CA MET A 330 26.05 -32.78 -8.35
C MET A 330 26.95 -31.89 -7.49
N VAL A 331 28.28 -32.00 -7.63
CA VAL A 331 29.27 -31.16 -6.93
C VAL A 331 29.22 -29.72 -7.44
N GLU A 332 28.95 -29.53 -8.74
CA GLU A 332 28.78 -28.20 -9.33
C GLU A 332 27.57 -27.46 -8.76
N SER A 333 26.47 -28.18 -8.47
CA SER A 333 25.32 -27.60 -7.77
C SER A 333 25.69 -27.10 -6.37
N VAL A 334 26.54 -27.82 -5.64
CA VAL A 334 27.00 -27.41 -4.31
C VAL A 334 27.96 -26.21 -4.40
N ARG A 335 28.81 -26.15 -5.42
CA ARG A 335 29.65 -24.98 -5.70
C ARG A 335 28.83 -23.73 -5.99
N ALA A 336 27.71 -23.86 -6.71
CA ALA A 336 26.80 -22.74 -6.94
C ALA A 336 26.21 -22.21 -5.62
N ILE A 337 25.81 -23.09 -4.70
CA ILE A 337 25.35 -22.71 -3.36
C ILE A 337 26.46 -21.99 -2.58
N LEU A 338 27.69 -22.53 -2.61
CA LEU A 338 28.85 -21.90 -1.99
C LEU A 338 29.15 -20.52 -2.59
N SER A 339 29.02 -20.34 -3.91
CA SER A 339 29.20 -19.04 -4.54
C SER A 339 28.15 -18.02 -4.10
N ALA A 340 26.90 -18.44 -3.91
CA ALA A 340 25.84 -17.58 -3.38
C ALA A 340 26.14 -17.15 -1.93
N ALA A 341 26.70 -18.04 -1.11
CA ALA A 341 27.14 -17.67 0.24
C ALA A 341 28.27 -16.64 0.24
N LYS A 342 29.23 -16.75 -0.69
CA LYS A 342 30.30 -15.75 -0.84
C LYS A 342 29.75 -14.40 -1.30
N GLU A 343 28.82 -14.40 -2.24
CA GLU A 343 28.15 -13.18 -2.69
C GLU A 343 27.40 -12.50 -1.53
N ALA A 344 26.75 -13.27 -0.65
CA ALA A 344 26.14 -12.74 0.57
C ALA A 344 27.18 -12.13 1.54
N MET A 345 28.38 -12.71 1.67
CA MET A 345 29.47 -12.09 2.43
C MET A 345 29.97 -10.80 1.79
N ASP A 346 30.10 -10.75 0.46
CA ASP A 346 30.51 -9.55 -0.29
C ASP A 346 29.48 -8.41 -0.14
N ASN A 347 28.19 -8.76 0.00
CA ASN A 347 27.10 -7.82 0.29
C ASN A 347 26.99 -7.44 1.78
N GLU A 348 27.90 -7.93 2.63
CA GLU A 348 27.93 -7.72 4.08
C GLU A 348 26.72 -8.29 4.83
N GLU A 349 26.21 -9.43 4.37
CA GLU A 349 25.07 -10.16 4.95
C GLU A 349 25.51 -11.50 5.55
N PRO A 350 26.30 -11.51 6.64
CA PRO A 350 26.94 -12.71 7.18
C PRO A 350 25.95 -13.73 7.78
N GLU A 351 24.82 -13.26 8.29
CA GLU A 351 23.74 -14.14 8.79
C GLU A 351 23.14 -14.99 7.66
N GLU A 352 22.90 -14.37 6.49
CA GLU A 352 22.39 -15.06 5.31
C GLU A 352 23.46 -16.00 4.73
N ALA A 353 24.70 -15.53 4.62
CA ALA A 353 25.81 -16.37 4.19
C ALA A 353 25.95 -17.63 5.06
N LEU A 354 25.90 -17.48 6.38
CA LEU A 354 25.95 -18.59 7.33
C LEU A 354 24.80 -19.58 7.12
N ALA A 355 23.57 -19.08 6.92
CA ALA A 355 22.40 -19.92 6.68
C ALA A 355 22.55 -20.72 5.38
N ILE A 356 23.00 -20.08 4.29
CA ILE A 356 23.24 -20.75 3.00
C ILE A 356 24.29 -21.86 3.16
N VAL A 357 25.43 -21.55 3.80
CA VAL A 357 26.54 -22.50 3.98
C VAL A 357 26.15 -23.68 4.85
N SER A 358 25.39 -23.44 5.92
CA SER A 358 24.94 -24.51 6.82
C SER A 358 24.14 -25.61 6.09
N SER A 359 23.52 -25.29 4.96
CA SER A 359 22.80 -26.26 4.13
C SER A 359 23.72 -27.16 3.30
N ILE A 360 24.97 -26.75 3.05
CA ILE A 360 25.92 -27.47 2.17
C ILE A 360 26.20 -28.88 2.69
N ALA A 361 26.43 -29.03 4.00
CA ALA A 361 26.70 -30.34 4.61
C ALA A 361 25.57 -31.36 4.32
N ALA A 362 24.31 -30.96 4.51
CA ALA A 362 23.16 -31.82 4.23
C ALA A 362 23.03 -32.17 2.73
N HIS A 363 23.36 -31.23 1.84
CA HIS A 363 23.38 -31.51 0.40
C HIS A 363 24.50 -32.48 0.03
N MET A 364 25.68 -32.34 0.65
CA MET A 364 26.80 -33.26 0.43
C MET A 364 26.49 -34.67 0.92
N ASP A 365 25.90 -34.82 2.12
CA ASP A 365 25.48 -36.12 2.64
C ASP A 365 24.47 -36.81 1.71
N SER A 366 23.51 -36.04 1.18
CA SER A 366 22.54 -36.52 0.20
C SER A 366 23.21 -36.99 -1.09
N ILE A 367 24.19 -36.24 -1.60
CA ILE A 367 24.95 -36.62 -2.79
C ILE A 367 25.75 -37.91 -2.54
N GLY A 368 26.37 -38.04 -1.37
CA GLY A 368 27.07 -39.26 -0.95
C GLY A 368 26.14 -40.47 -0.93
N GLY A 369 24.93 -40.32 -0.35
CA GLY A 369 23.92 -41.37 -0.35
C GLY A 369 23.48 -41.80 -1.75
N ILE A 370 23.24 -40.84 -2.67
CA ILE A 370 22.88 -41.14 -4.06
C ILE A 370 24.03 -41.86 -4.77
N HIS A 371 25.28 -41.44 -4.51
CA HIS A 371 26.47 -42.08 -5.07
C HIS A 371 26.59 -43.53 -4.59
N ASP A 372 26.47 -43.78 -3.28
CA ASP A 372 26.52 -45.13 -2.70
C ASP A 372 25.42 -46.05 -3.23
N GLU A 373 24.20 -45.52 -3.37
CA GLU A 373 23.08 -46.25 -3.97
C GLU A 373 23.31 -46.57 -5.45
N ALA A 374 23.88 -45.64 -6.20
CA ALA A 374 24.22 -45.84 -7.61
C ALA A 374 25.34 -46.89 -7.78
N THR A 375 26.36 -46.86 -6.92
CA THR A 375 27.43 -47.87 -6.90
C THR A 375 26.87 -49.26 -6.62
N LYS A 376 26.02 -49.40 -5.60
CA LYS A 376 25.35 -50.68 -5.29
C LYS A 376 24.49 -51.16 -6.45
N ALA A 377 23.71 -50.28 -7.07
CA ALA A 377 22.87 -50.64 -8.20
C ALA A 377 23.70 -51.09 -9.41
N LEU A 378 24.85 -50.44 -9.67
CA LEU A 378 25.81 -50.84 -10.70
C LEU A 378 26.41 -52.22 -10.40
N ASP A 379 26.91 -52.44 -9.18
CA ASP A 379 27.48 -53.72 -8.77
C ASP A 379 26.43 -54.85 -8.88
N ASP A 380 25.21 -54.61 -8.43
CA ASP A 380 24.09 -55.56 -8.54
C ASP A 380 23.76 -55.87 -10.01
N ALA A 381 23.73 -54.86 -10.87
CA ALA A 381 23.50 -55.02 -12.30
C ALA A 381 24.64 -55.78 -12.98
N GLU A 382 25.89 -55.50 -12.60
CA GLU A 382 27.08 -56.22 -13.09
C GLU A 382 27.07 -57.69 -12.67
N HIS A 383 26.80 -57.97 -11.41
CA HIS A 383 26.67 -59.33 -10.89
C HIS A 383 25.52 -60.08 -11.56
N ALA A 384 24.36 -59.44 -11.72
CA ALA A 384 23.23 -60.02 -12.43
C ALA A 384 23.56 -60.30 -13.90
N MET A 385 24.31 -59.40 -14.57
CA MET A 385 24.76 -59.60 -15.94
C MET A 385 25.75 -60.76 -16.07
N ALA A 386 26.71 -60.85 -15.14
CA ALA A 386 27.69 -61.93 -15.11
C ALA A 386 27.03 -63.28 -14.81
N ALA A 387 25.98 -63.32 -13.99
CA ALA A 387 25.26 -64.56 -13.67
C ALA A 387 24.38 -65.07 -14.82
N ALA A 388 23.97 -64.20 -15.75
CA ALA A 388 23.06 -64.53 -16.86
C ALA A 388 23.79 -64.89 -18.18
N GLU A 389 25.01 -65.44 -18.09
CA GLU A 389 25.92 -65.75 -19.19
C GLU A 389 25.25 -66.18 -20.51
N GLY A 390 25.27 -65.29 -21.51
CA GLY A 390 24.90 -65.59 -22.90
C GLY A 390 23.42 -65.48 -23.25
N ASP A 391 22.52 -65.26 -22.27
CA ASP A 391 21.07 -65.13 -22.46
C ASP A 391 20.59 -63.67 -22.52
N LEU A 392 21.52 -62.71 -22.51
CA LEU A 392 21.22 -61.28 -22.43
C LEU A 392 21.33 -60.53 -23.77
N PRO A 393 20.47 -59.51 -24.00
CA PRO A 393 20.57 -58.65 -25.17
C PRO A 393 21.86 -57.81 -25.19
N VAL A 394 22.47 -57.65 -26.37
CA VAL A 394 23.62 -56.74 -26.59
C VAL A 394 23.34 -55.29 -26.13
N LYS A 395 22.06 -54.89 -26.13
CA LYS A 395 21.60 -53.57 -25.66
C LYS A 395 21.85 -53.36 -24.16
N SER A 396 21.74 -54.40 -23.34
CA SER A 396 21.92 -54.31 -21.88
C SER A 396 23.40 -54.09 -21.52
N ALA A 397 24.33 -54.72 -22.27
CA ALA A 397 25.77 -54.48 -22.11
C ALA A 397 26.18 -53.04 -22.50
N LYS A 398 25.57 -52.47 -23.54
CA LYS A 398 25.79 -51.05 -23.90
C LYS A 398 25.28 -50.10 -22.82
N ARG A 399 24.08 -50.36 -22.29
CA ARG A 399 23.51 -49.56 -21.18
C ARG A 399 24.36 -49.63 -19.92
N LEU A 400 24.99 -50.77 -19.62
CA LEU A 400 25.91 -50.86 -18.49
C LEU A 400 27.14 -49.97 -18.71
N ALA A 401 27.71 -49.95 -19.90
CA ALA A 401 28.82 -49.05 -20.22
C ALA A 401 28.41 -47.57 -20.12
N GLU A 402 27.22 -47.22 -20.60
CA GLU A 402 26.63 -45.88 -20.44
C GLU A 402 26.42 -45.52 -18.96
N ALA A 403 25.99 -46.48 -18.13
CA ALA A 403 25.80 -46.28 -16.69
C ALA A 403 27.14 -46.04 -15.96
N LYS A 404 28.20 -46.79 -16.31
CA LYS A 404 29.56 -46.55 -15.79
C LYS A 404 30.10 -45.18 -16.19
N GLN A 405 29.92 -44.80 -17.46
CA GLN A 405 30.34 -43.49 -17.95
C GLN A 405 29.57 -42.35 -17.25
N ALA A 406 28.26 -42.52 -17.01
CA ALA A 406 27.47 -41.56 -16.24
C ALA A 406 27.96 -41.44 -14.80
N MET A 407 28.39 -42.54 -14.19
CA MET A 407 28.98 -42.56 -12.85
C MET A 407 30.32 -41.83 -12.80
N GLU A 408 31.21 -42.08 -13.76
CA GLU A 408 32.50 -41.38 -13.91
C GLU A 408 32.32 -39.87 -14.18
N ALA A 409 31.25 -39.48 -14.87
CA ALA A 409 30.88 -38.09 -15.11
C ALA A 409 30.21 -37.41 -13.88
N GLY A 410 30.06 -38.13 -12.77
CA GLY A 410 29.43 -37.62 -11.54
C GLY A 410 27.91 -37.47 -11.62
N ASN A 411 27.25 -38.22 -12.51
CA ASN A 411 25.79 -38.29 -12.63
C ASN A 411 25.26 -39.63 -12.06
N ALA A 412 25.37 -39.76 -10.73
CA ALA A 412 24.97 -40.96 -10.00
C ALA A 412 23.48 -41.32 -10.16
N ALA A 413 22.59 -40.32 -10.27
CA ALA A 413 21.15 -40.56 -10.48
C ALA A 413 20.87 -41.24 -11.82
N LEU A 414 21.51 -40.79 -12.90
CA LEU A 414 21.38 -41.43 -14.21
C LEU A 414 22.00 -42.83 -14.21
N ALA A 415 23.19 -42.99 -13.60
CA ALA A 415 23.85 -44.28 -13.47
C ALA A 415 22.97 -45.31 -12.76
N LYS A 416 22.37 -44.93 -11.62
CA LYS A 416 21.42 -45.77 -10.87
C LYS A 416 20.21 -46.16 -11.72
N GLY A 417 19.56 -45.19 -12.38
CA GLY A 417 18.38 -45.45 -13.19
C GLY A 417 18.64 -46.42 -14.35
N LEU A 418 19.82 -46.32 -14.98
CA LEU A 418 20.25 -47.27 -16.01
C LEU A 418 20.52 -48.66 -15.42
N ALA A 419 21.20 -48.74 -14.27
CA ALA A 419 21.51 -50.00 -13.59
C ALA A 419 20.25 -50.74 -13.10
N ASP A 420 19.30 -50.04 -12.48
CA ASP A 420 18.01 -50.60 -12.04
C ASP A 420 17.20 -51.16 -13.22
N SER A 421 17.23 -50.47 -14.35
CA SER A 421 16.57 -50.91 -15.60
C SER A 421 17.17 -52.22 -16.12
N ILE A 422 18.51 -52.34 -16.08
CA ILE A 422 19.22 -53.57 -16.45
C ILE A 422 18.84 -54.72 -15.51
N SER A 423 18.90 -54.50 -14.19
CA SER A 423 18.51 -55.49 -13.18
C SER A 423 17.07 -55.97 -13.37
N ARG A 424 16.14 -55.06 -13.71
CA ARG A 424 14.74 -55.41 -14.00
C ARG A 424 14.60 -56.26 -15.27
N GLU A 425 15.31 -55.89 -16.33
CA GLU A 425 15.36 -56.64 -17.59
C GLU A 425 15.89 -58.06 -17.39
N ILE A 426 16.97 -58.21 -16.62
CA ILE A 426 17.56 -59.53 -16.31
C ILE A 426 16.59 -60.41 -15.52
N ARG A 427 15.90 -59.85 -14.52
CA ARG A 427 14.87 -60.60 -13.77
C ARG A 427 13.74 -61.07 -14.67
N LEU A 428 13.24 -60.20 -15.55
CA LEU A 428 12.19 -60.56 -16.51
C LEU A 428 12.64 -61.71 -17.43
N ILE A 429 13.87 -61.67 -17.95
CA ILE A 429 14.43 -62.74 -18.79
C ILE A 429 14.58 -64.04 -17.98
N SER A 430 15.08 -63.96 -16.74
CA SER A 430 15.28 -65.12 -15.87
C SER A 430 13.97 -65.81 -15.50
N ASP A 431 12.92 -65.05 -15.21
CA ASP A 431 11.61 -65.58 -14.87
C ASP A 431 10.96 -66.23 -16.11
N ALA A 432 11.01 -65.57 -17.27
CA ALA A 432 10.54 -66.12 -18.54
C ALA A 432 11.29 -67.41 -18.94
N MET A 433 12.61 -67.46 -18.69
CA MET A 433 13.42 -68.67 -18.90
C MET A 433 12.93 -69.81 -18.00
N LYS A 434 12.76 -69.58 -16.69
CA LYS A 434 12.29 -70.62 -15.75
C LYS A 434 10.91 -71.13 -16.12
N GLU A 435 10.01 -70.24 -16.50
CA GLU A 435 8.65 -70.58 -16.93
C GLU A 435 8.67 -71.45 -18.21
N THR A 436 9.38 -71.00 -19.24
CA THR A 436 9.53 -71.72 -20.51
C THR A 436 10.18 -73.08 -20.29
N GLN A 437 11.28 -73.15 -19.54
CA GLN A 437 11.96 -74.41 -19.24
C GLN A 437 11.08 -75.36 -18.43
N ARG A 438 10.28 -74.86 -17.49
CA ARG A 438 9.32 -75.67 -16.73
C ARG A 438 8.25 -76.25 -17.66
N ALA A 439 7.71 -75.45 -18.56
CA ALA A 439 6.71 -75.89 -19.53
C ALA A 439 7.30 -76.93 -20.50
N LEU A 440 8.52 -76.70 -21.02
CA LEU A 440 9.23 -77.65 -21.89
C LEU A 440 9.62 -78.97 -21.18
N ARG A 441 9.87 -78.97 -19.86
CA ARG A 441 10.04 -80.24 -19.12
C ARG A 441 8.76 -81.07 -19.08
N GLN A 442 7.60 -80.42 -19.12
CA GLN A 442 6.29 -81.05 -19.19
C GLN A 442 5.82 -81.25 -20.63
N ARG A 443 6.71 -81.10 -21.62
CA ARG A 443 6.40 -81.21 -23.05
C ARG A 443 5.59 -82.45 -23.40
N LYS A 444 5.97 -83.64 -22.92
CA LYS A 444 5.21 -84.89 -23.16
C LYS A 444 3.79 -84.87 -22.61
N GLN A 445 3.55 -84.17 -21.51
CA GLN A 445 2.22 -84.02 -20.92
C GLN A 445 1.38 -83.04 -21.75
N ILE A 446 1.99 -81.98 -22.27
CA ILE A 446 1.35 -81.04 -23.20
C ILE A 446 1.03 -81.75 -24.54
N GLU A 447 1.98 -82.50 -25.10
CA GLU A 447 1.77 -83.31 -26.31
C GLU A 447 0.70 -84.39 -26.14
N GLY A 448 0.55 -84.95 -24.94
CA GLY A 448 -0.49 -85.93 -24.61
C GLY A 448 -1.91 -85.36 -24.60
N ARG A 449 -2.04 -84.02 -24.53
CA ARG A 449 -3.32 -83.30 -24.59
C ARG A 449 -3.72 -82.93 -26.02
N PHE A 450 -2.84 -83.12 -26.99
CA PHE A 450 -3.11 -82.73 -28.37
C PHE A 450 -4.20 -83.61 -29.02
N PRO A 451 -4.97 -83.04 -29.96
CA PRO A 451 -5.92 -83.82 -30.75
C PRO A 451 -5.24 -84.90 -31.59
N GLU A 452 -5.96 -85.98 -31.89
CA GLU A 452 -5.51 -87.02 -32.82
C GLU A 452 -5.83 -86.62 -34.28
N GLY A 453 -5.07 -87.11 -35.25
CA GLY A 453 -5.30 -86.83 -36.68
C GLY A 453 -4.50 -85.63 -37.24
N GLU A 454 -5.00 -85.02 -38.31
CA GLU A 454 -4.31 -83.96 -39.07
C GLU A 454 -4.11 -82.68 -38.24
N ALA A 455 -5.03 -82.37 -37.33
CA ALA A 455 -4.99 -81.20 -36.45
C ALA A 455 -3.79 -81.21 -35.48
N ARG A 456 -3.22 -82.38 -35.18
CA ARG A 456 -2.05 -82.52 -34.30
C ARG A 456 -0.82 -81.76 -34.80
N SER A 457 -0.61 -81.77 -36.12
CA SER A 457 0.55 -81.16 -36.77
C SER A 457 0.70 -79.66 -36.47
N ALA A 458 -0.41 -78.93 -36.43
CA ALA A 458 -0.41 -77.50 -36.12
C ALA A 458 -0.03 -77.20 -34.66
N TRP A 459 -0.41 -78.06 -33.71
CA TRP A 459 -0.02 -77.93 -32.30
C TRP A 459 1.44 -78.29 -32.08
N ASP A 460 1.93 -79.33 -32.76
CA ASP A 460 3.34 -79.71 -32.76
C ASP A 460 4.22 -78.58 -33.32
N GLU A 461 3.84 -77.97 -34.46
CA GLU A 461 4.57 -76.84 -35.05
C GLU A 461 4.66 -75.63 -34.11
N ARG A 462 3.59 -75.30 -33.38
CA ARG A 462 3.57 -74.18 -32.42
C ARG A 462 4.44 -74.48 -31.19
N LEU A 463 4.42 -75.71 -30.70
CA LEU A 463 5.27 -76.16 -29.59
C LEU A 463 6.75 -76.19 -30.00
N ASP A 464 7.06 -76.65 -31.21
CA ASP A 464 8.41 -76.62 -31.76
C ASP A 464 8.88 -75.19 -32.06
N PHE A 465 7.99 -74.29 -32.47
CA PHE A 465 8.30 -72.87 -32.60
C PHE A 465 8.69 -72.25 -31.25
N ALA A 466 7.91 -72.49 -30.19
CA ALA A 466 8.22 -72.03 -28.85
C ALA A 466 9.54 -72.63 -28.32
N ALA A 467 9.81 -73.91 -28.62
CA ALA A 467 11.09 -74.56 -28.32
C ALA A 467 12.25 -73.93 -29.10
N SER A 468 12.07 -73.59 -30.38
CA SER A 468 13.10 -72.95 -31.20
C SER A 468 13.46 -71.54 -30.70
N LEU A 469 12.49 -70.81 -30.15
CA LEU A 469 12.72 -69.51 -29.51
C LEU A 469 13.53 -69.66 -28.22
N ALA A 470 13.25 -70.70 -27.43
CA ALA A 470 14.03 -71.05 -26.25
C ALA A 470 15.48 -71.45 -26.62
N ASP A 471 15.66 -72.26 -27.67
CA ASP A 471 16.98 -72.63 -28.21
C ASP A 471 17.74 -71.41 -28.75
N GLY A 472 17.01 -70.45 -29.33
CA GLY A 472 17.51 -69.14 -29.75
C GLY A 472 17.72 -68.13 -28.61
N ARG A 473 17.55 -68.54 -27.34
CA ARG A 473 17.70 -67.72 -26.12
C ARG A 473 16.76 -66.51 -26.04
N LYS A 474 15.65 -66.54 -26.79
CA LYS A 474 14.62 -65.51 -26.76
C LYS A 474 13.56 -65.85 -25.72
N TRP A 475 13.98 -65.89 -24.46
CA TRP A 475 13.18 -66.42 -23.36
C TRP A 475 11.83 -65.73 -23.16
N VAL A 476 11.76 -64.41 -23.35
CA VAL A 476 10.51 -63.63 -23.22
C VAL A 476 9.52 -64.01 -24.33
N GLU A 477 9.96 -64.06 -25.58
CA GLU A 477 9.13 -64.47 -26.73
C GLU A 477 8.71 -65.95 -26.60
N ALA A 478 9.59 -66.81 -26.10
CA ALA A 478 9.30 -68.21 -25.87
C ALA A 478 8.25 -68.43 -24.77
N ALA A 479 8.33 -67.70 -23.65
CA ALA A 479 7.35 -67.75 -22.58
C ALA A 479 5.96 -67.30 -23.05
N GLU A 480 5.90 -66.20 -23.80
CA GLU A 480 4.66 -65.70 -24.41
C GLU A 480 4.06 -66.74 -25.37
N SER A 481 4.88 -67.32 -26.26
CA SER A 481 4.44 -68.37 -27.19
C SER A 481 3.92 -69.63 -26.47
N MET A 482 4.59 -70.07 -25.41
CA MET A 482 4.14 -71.19 -24.56
C MET A 482 2.84 -70.88 -23.80
N SER A 483 2.68 -69.65 -23.30
CA SER A 483 1.46 -69.21 -22.64
C SER A 483 0.28 -69.21 -23.60
N HIS A 484 0.46 -68.72 -24.84
CA HIS A 484 -0.58 -68.77 -25.87
C HIS A 484 -0.94 -70.20 -26.27
N LEU A 485 0.06 -71.07 -26.46
CA LEU A 485 -0.16 -72.48 -26.78
C LEU A 485 -1.02 -73.18 -25.71
N THR A 486 -0.67 -72.99 -24.44
CA THR A 486 -1.37 -73.65 -23.31
C THR A 486 -2.79 -73.10 -23.12
N SER A 487 -2.98 -71.78 -23.24
CA SER A 487 -4.31 -71.15 -23.20
C SER A 487 -5.22 -71.64 -24.33
N ASP A 488 -4.69 -71.70 -25.57
CA ASP A 488 -5.49 -72.16 -26.71
C ASP A 488 -5.83 -73.65 -26.59
N LEU A 489 -4.93 -74.46 -26.03
CA LEU A 489 -5.15 -75.88 -25.79
C LEU A 489 -6.25 -76.11 -24.74
N GLU A 490 -6.28 -75.30 -23.68
CA GLU A 490 -7.35 -75.33 -22.68
C GLU A 490 -8.71 -74.95 -23.28
N ALA A 491 -8.75 -73.94 -24.14
CA ALA A 491 -9.97 -73.56 -24.86
C ALA A 491 -10.47 -74.70 -25.75
N PHE A 492 -9.55 -75.31 -26.52
CA PHE A 492 -9.85 -76.44 -27.39
C PHE A 492 -10.40 -77.66 -26.61
N GLU A 493 -9.80 -78.00 -25.47
CA GLU A 493 -10.29 -79.08 -24.61
C GLU A 493 -11.69 -78.80 -24.05
N SER A 494 -11.97 -77.56 -23.67
CA SER A 494 -13.30 -77.14 -23.20
C SER A 494 -14.34 -77.33 -24.30
N GLU A 495 -14.09 -76.79 -25.50
CA GLU A 495 -15.00 -76.92 -26.65
C GLU A 495 -15.22 -78.39 -27.05
N ARG A 496 -14.16 -79.21 -26.98
CA ARG A 496 -14.25 -80.65 -27.25
C ARG A 496 -15.12 -81.38 -26.23
N ASN A 497 -14.99 -81.06 -24.95
CA ASN A 497 -15.80 -81.67 -23.91
C ASN A 497 -17.27 -81.26 -24.05
N GLU A 498 -17.56 -79.99 -24.36
CA GLU A 498 -18.91 -79.52 -24.65
C GLU A 498 -19.53 -80.23 -25.86
N ALA A 499 -18.79 -80.35 -26.97
CA ALA A 499 -19.24 -81.08 -28.15
C ALA A 499 -19.50 -82.56 -27.86
N LYS A 500 -18.69 -83.17 -27.00
CA LYS A 500 -18.90 -84.54 -26.53
C LYS A 500 -20.17 -84.69 -25.70
N ASP A 501 -20.40 -83.79 -24.74
CA ASP A 501 -21.61 -83.82 -23.91
C ASP A 501 -22.88 -83.68 -24.78
N LEU A 502 -22.82 -82.84 -25.83
CA LEU A 502 -23.90 -82.70 -26.83
C LEU A 502 -24.10 -83.98 -27.65
N LEU A 503 -23.02 -84.64 -28.07
CA LEU A 503 -23.09 -85.91 -28.79
C LEU A 503 -23.69 -87.01 -27.90
N ASP A 504 -23.23 -87.15 -26.66
CA ASP A 504 -23.73 -88.14 -25.71
C ASP A 504 -25.24 -87.94 -25.47
N PHE A 505 -25.67 -86.69 -25.28
CA PHE A 505 -27.09 -86.34 -25.18
C PHE A 505 -27.88 -86.74 -26.43
N LEU A 506 -27.41 -86.40 -27.62
CA LEU A 506 -28.08 -86.74 -28.88
C LEU A 506 -28.10 -88.24 -29.15
N GLN A 507 -27.05 -88.97 -28.77
CA GLN A 507 -27.00 -90.43 -28.86
C GLN A 507 -28.04 -91.09 -27.95
N GLU A 508 -28.15 -90.63 -26.69
CA GLU A 508 -29.18 -91.09 -25.76
C GLU A 508 -30.58 -90.79 -26.29
N ASP A 509 -30.83 -89.57 -26.74
CA ASP A 509 -32.12 -89.16 -27.28
C ASP A 509 -32.48 -89.97 -28.54
N TRP A 510 -31.52 -90.18 -29.44
CA TRP A 510 -31.68 -91.03 -30.61
C TRP A 510 -32.04 -92.47 -30.25
N LEU A 511 -31.37 -93.07 -29.24
CA LEU A 511 -31.67 -94.42 -28.77
C LEU A 511 -33.11 -94.54 -28.25
N THR A 512 -33.62 -93.53 -27.55
CA THR A 512 -35.01 -93.52 -27.07
C THR A 512 -36.01 -93.36 -28.22
N LEU A 513 -35.73 -92.45 -29.17
CA LEU A 513 -36.59 -92.21 -30.32
C LEU A 513 -36.63 -93.42 -31.26
N ARG A 514 -35.49 -94.07 -31.48
CA ARG A 514 -35.37 -95.29 -32.29
C ARG A 514 -36.32 -96.39 -31.81
N LYS A 515 -36.39 -96.62 -30.49
CA LYS A 515 -37.34 -97.59 -29.88
C LYS A 515 -38.80 -97.21 -30.14
N ARG A 516 -39.14 -95.92 -30.12
CA ARG A 516 -40.50 -95.43 -30.42
C ARG A 516 -40.84 -95.59 -31.90
N LEU A 517 -39.92 -95.25 -32.80
CA LEU A 517 -40.07 -95.41 -34.25
C LEU A 517 -40.29 -96.89 -34.64
N ASP A 518 -39.59 -97.82 -33.99
CA ASP A 518 -39.79 -99.26 -34.19
C ASP A 518 -41.22 -99.69 -33.81
N SER A 519 -41.79 -99.09 -32.74
CA SER A 519 -43.17 -99.38 -32.31
C SER A 519 -44.26 -98.72 -33.18
N SER A 520 -43.95 -97.62 -33.88
CA SER A 520 -44.88 -96.92 -34.79
C SER A 520 -44.79 -97.39 -36.25
N GLY A 521 -43.96 -98.40 -36.54
CA GLY A 521 -43.86 -99.02 -37.86
C GLY A 521 -42.89 -98.35 -38.84
N ILE A 522 -42.08 -97.39 -38.38
CA ILE A 522 -41.03 -96.74 -39.17
C ILE A 522 -39.73 -97.55 -39.08
N GLY A 523 -39.55 -98.47 -40.02
CA GLY A 523 -38.43 -99.40 -40.04
C GLY A 523 -37.07 -98.79 -40.44
N PRO A 524 -35.99 -99.61 -40.43
CA PRO A 524 -34.61 -99.18 -40.71
C PRO A 524 -34.38 -98.62 -42.13
N GLY A 525 -35.30 -98.87 -43.07
CA GLY A 525 -35.22 -98.39 -44.46
C GLY A 525 -35.78 -96.98 -44.69
N ASP A 526 -36.31 -96.29 -43.68
CA ASP A 526 -36.78 -94.91 -43.82
C ASP A 526 -35.62 -93.94 -44.06
N SER A 527 -35.76 -93.06 -45.06
CA SER A 527 -34.70 -92.12 -45.45
C SER A 527 -34.35 -91.12 -44.34
N GLY A 528 -35.32 -90.74 -43.49
CA GLY A 528 -35.08 -89.87 -42.34
C GLY A 528 -34.28 -90.59 -41.26
N ARG A 529 -34.61 -91.85 -40.97
CA ARG A 529 -33.89 -92.68 -39.98
C ARG A 529 -32.44 -92.92 -40.40
N MET A 530 -32.21 -93.29 -41.65
CA MET A 530 -30.83 -93.45 -42.16
C MET A 530 -30.05 -92.14 -42.11
N LYS A 531 -30.70 -90.99 -42.35
CA LYS A 531 -30.06 -89.68 -42.26
C LYS A 531 -29.67 -89.32 -40.82
N ALA A 532 -30.53 -89.60 -39.84
CA ALA A 532 -30.22 -89.39 -38.42
C ALA A 532 -29.11 -90.34 -37.93
N GLU A 533 -29.20 -91.65 -38.24
CA GLU A 533 -28.15 -92.62 -37.89
C GLU A 533 -26.80 -92.25 -38.52
N LYS A 534 -26.82 -91.81 -39.78
CA LYS A 534 -25.61 -91.34 -40.46
C LYS A 534 -25.07 -90.07 -39.83
N ALA A 535 -25.90 -89.07 -39.53
CA ALA A 535 -25.43 -87.80 -38.97
C ALA A 535 -24.86 -87.95 -37.55
N VAL A 536 -25.45 -88.82 -36.71
CA VAL A 536 -24.90 -89.15 -35.38
C VAL A 536 -23.56 -89.88 -35.52
N ALA A 537 -23.44 -90.82 -36.46
CA ALA A 537 -22.19 -91.53 -36.73
C ALA A 537 -21.11 -90.60 -37.34
N ASP A 538 -21.50 -89.68 -38.21
CA ASP A 538 -20.62 -88.67 -38.80
C ASP A 538 -20.12 -87.70 -37.71
N ALA A 539 -20.98 -87.31 -36.76
CA ALA A 539 -20.61 -86.47 -35.61
C ALA A 539 -19.67 -87.19 -34.63
N GLU A 540 -19.93 -88.47 -34.35
CA GLU A 540 -19.06 -89.33 -33.54
C GLU A 540 -17.68 -89.49 -34.18
N GLN A 541 -17.64 -89.79 -35.49
CA GLN A 541 -16.39 -89.91 -36.22
C GLN A 541 -15.62 -88.57 -36.32
N ALA A 542 -16.32 -87.44 -36.47
CA ALA A 542 -15.70 -86.11 -36.47
C ALA A 542 -15.13 -85.75 -35.09
N LEU A 543 -15.80 -86.13 -33.99
CA LEU A 543 -15.30 -85.93 -32.64
C LEU A 543 -14.06 -86.80 -32.34
N GLU A 544 -14.05 -88.04 -32.82
CA GLU A 544 -12.88 -88.94 -32.73
C GLU A 544 -11.67 -88.41 -33.50
N ARG A 545 -11.91 -87.81 -34.68
CA ARG A 545 -10.88 -87.14 -35.50
C ARG A 545 -10.53 -85.73 -35.04
N ALA A 546 -11.14 -85.28 -33.93
CA ALA A 546 -10.94 -83.96 -33.36
C ALA A 546 -11.25 -82.78 -34.32
N GLU A 547 -12.13 -83.02 -35.29
CA GLU A 547 -12.64 -82.01 -36.21
C GLU A 547 -13.88 -81.32 -35.59
N LEU A 548 -13.66 -80.44 -34.62
CA LEU A 548 -14.74 -79.84 -33.81
C LEU A 548 -15.79 -79.12 -34.65
N GLN A 549 -15.38 -78.36 -35.66
CA GLN A 549 -16.31 -77.63 -36.52
C GLN A 549 -17.21 -78.60 -37.30
N THR A 550 -16.62 -79.64 -37.90
CA THR A 550 -17.35 -80.68 -38.63
C THR A 550 -18.26 -81.48 -37.69
N CYS A 551 -17.82 -81.72 -36.45
CA CYS A 551 -18.60 -82.37 -35.41
C CYS A 551 -19.84 -81.55 -35.03
N LEU A 552 -19.68 -80.25 -34.74
CA LEU A 552 -20.79 -79.36 -34.39
C LEU A 552 -21.80 -79.22 -35.54
N GLU A 553 -21.33 -79.16 -36.79
CA GLU A 553 -22.19 -79.16 -37.97
C GLU A 553 -22.98 -80.47 -38.10
N ALA A 554 -22.31 -81.62 -37.93
CA ALA A 554 -22.95 -82.94 -37.95
C ALA A 554 -23.94 -83.12 -36.79
N LEU A 555 -23.65 -82.61 -35.59
CA LEU A 555 -24.57 -82.58 -34.45
C LEU A 555 -25.81 -81.74 -34.75
N GLY A 556 -25.66 -80.56 -35.37
CA GLY A 556 -26.80 -79.74 -35.81
C GLY A 556 -27.67 -80.45 -36.86
N VAL A 557 -27.04 -81.17 -37.80
CA VAL A 557 -27.76 -81.99 -38.79
C VAL A 557 -28.45 -83.19 -38.13
N ALA A 558 -27.81 -83.81 -37.14
CA ALA A 558 -28.37 -84.92 -36.36
C ALA A 558 -29.60 -84.48 -35.58
N ASP A 559 -29.51 -83.39 -34.81
CA ASP A 559 -30.63 -82.83 -34.04
C ASP A 559 -31.83 -82.49 -34.94
N ALA A 560 -31.59 -81.79 -36.05
CA ALA A 560 -32.65 -81.47 -37.01
C ALA A 560 -33.31 -82.71 -37.63
N ALA A 561 -32.53 -83.76 -37.91
CA ALA A 561 -33.04 -85.03 -38.43
C ALA A 561 -33.85 -85.79 -37.36
N ILE A 562 -33.36 -85.84 -36.12
CA ILE A 562 -34.03 -86.48 -34.97
C ILE A 562 -35.36 -85.77 -34.67
N GLU A 563 -35.38 -84.44 -34.64
CA GLU A 563 -36.60 -83.66 -34.41
C GLU A 563 -37.61 -83.83 -35.56
N SER A 564 -37.15 -83.90 -36.82
CA SER A 564 -38.02 -84.19 -37.96
C SER A 564 -38.68 -85.57 -37.87
N LEU A 565 -37.97 -86.56 -37.34
CA LEU A 565 -38.49 -87.90 -37.11
C LEU A 565 -39.43 -87.94 -35.91
N ARG A 566 -39.16 -87.17 -34.85
CA ARG A 566 -40.03 -87.04 -33.68
C ARG A 566 -41.40 -86.48 -34.05
N ARG A 567 -41.47 -85.57 -35.03
CA ARG A 567 -42.75 -85.03 -35.55
C ARG A 567 -43.54 -86.04 -36.40
N ARG A 568 -42.88 -87.10 -36.88
CA ARG A 568 -43.48 -88.17 -37.71
C ARG A 568 -43.83 -89.43 -36.91
N ALA A 569 -43.14 -89.67 -35.79
CA ALA A 569 -43.34 -90.77 -34.85
C ALA A 569 -44.59 -90.53 -33.98
#